data_AF-A0A392N2D1-F1
#
_entry.id   AF-A0A392N2D1-F1
#
_cell.length_a   1.000
_cell.length_b   1.000
_cell.length_c   1.000
_cell.angle_alpha   90.00
_cell.angle_beta   90.00
_cell.angle_gamma   90.00
#
_symmetry.space_group_name_H-M   'P 1'
#
loop_
_entity.id
_entity.type
_entity.pdbx_description
1 polymer ?
#
loop_
_entity_poly.entity_id
_entity_poly.type
_entity_poly.pdbx_seq_one_letter_code
_entity_poly.pdbx_strand_id
1 'polypeptide(L)'
;MASSDDEVDTQPIFVSNYHFVDDKDAPVSFSVLPIQWSESESLEGKKEKVFLHGNADNGLQKVFIQVKAWRFDISNVKPEISVLSKDGRWIKLQKPRKSYEDIIRTVLITVYFMHYVKKNPETSAKSVWDSLSKNKDFR
;
A
#
# COMPACT_ATOMS: atom_id res chain seq x y z
N MET A 1 -2.46 -14.65 40.85
CA MET A 1 -2.09 -13.38 40.19
C MET A 1 -2.32 -13.58 38.70
N ALA A 2 -3.19 -12.75 38.11
CA ALA A 2 -3.57 -12.85 36.71
C ALA A 2 -2.48 -12.21 35.83
N SER A 3 -1.92 -12.99 34.91
CA SER A 3 -1.16 -12.48 33.77
C SER A 3 -2.13 -12.41 32.60
N SER A 4 -2.72 -11.24 32.36
CA SER A 4 -3.48 -10.97 31.14
C SER A 4 -2.46 -10.69 30.04
N ASP A 5 -2.14 -11.73 29.28
CA ASP A 5 -1.47 -11.58 28.00
C ASP A 5 -2.52 -11.05 27.03
N ASP A 6 -2.61 -9.73 26.92
CA ASP A 6 -3.33 -9.08 25.83
C ASP A 6 -2.52 -9.37 24.56
N GLU A 7 -2.71 -10.57 24.00
CA GLU A 7 -2.40 -10.85 22.60
C GLU A 7 -3.26 -9.88 21.78
N VAL A 8 -2.72 -8.68 21.53
CA VAL A 8 -3.30 -7.74 20.58
C VAL A 8 -3.37 -8.48 19.27
N ASP A 9 -4.58 -8.88 18.91
CA ASP A 9 -4.91 -9.64 17.71
C ASP A 9 -4.20 -9.01 16.50
N THR A 10 -3.02 -9.55 16.17
CA THR A 10 -2.13 -9.07 15.10
C THR A 10 -2.65 -9.48 13.74
N GLN A 11 -3.97 -9.49 13.56
CA GLN A 11 -4.54 -9.71 12.24
C GLN A 11 -4.15 -8.55 11.33
N PRO A 12 -3.60 -8.85 10.13
CA PRO A 12 -3.32 -7.82 9.16
C PRO A 12 -4.62 -7.12 8.78
N ILE A 13 -4.66 -5.79 8.88
CA ILE A 13 -5.80 -5.01 8.41
C ILE A 13 -5.72 -4.93 6.90
N PHE A 14 -6.76 -5.38 6.20
CA PHE A 14 -6.88 -5.28 4.75
C PHE A 14 -7.89 -4.22 4.37
N VAL A 15 -7.51 -3.33 3.44
CA VAL A 15 -8.39 -2.24 2.99
C VAL A 15 -8.60 -2.28 1.49
N SER A 16 -9.87 -2.36 1.10
CA SER A 16 -10.35 -2.35 -0.29
C SER A 16 -11.08 -1.04 -0.61
N ASN A 17 -11.35 -0.80 -1.89
CA ASN A 17 -11.96 0.43 -2.40
C ASN A 17 -11.26 1.69 -1.87
N TYR A 18 -9.93 1.61 -1.74
CA TYR A 18 -9.17 2.61 -1.02
C TYR A 18 -8.86 3.84 -1.87
N HIS A 19 -8.71 4.97 -1.21
CA HIS A 19 -8.12 6.19 -1.77
C HIS A 19 -7.46 6.99 -0.66
N PHE A 20 -6.60 7.93 -1.04
CA PHE A 20 -5.91 8.79 -0.08
C PHE A 20 -6.21 10.25 -0.37
N VAL A 21 -6.30 11.03 0.70
CA VAL A 21 -6.47 12.48 0.65
C VAL A 21 -5.48 13.20 1.56
N ASP A 22 -5.17 14.45 1.25
CA ASP A 22 -4.41 15.35 2.13
C ASP A 22 -5.28 15.99 3.22
N ASP A 23 -4.74 16.98 3.94
CA ASP A 23 -5.47 17.72 4.98
C ASP A 23 -6.53 18.70 4.44
N LYS A 24 -6.65 18.82 3.11
CA LYS A 24 -7.66 19.64 2.42
C LYS A 24 -8.66 18.77 1.65
N ASP A 25 -8.71 17.47 1.95
CA ASP A 25 -9.53 16.47 1.26
C ASP A 25 -9.22 16.34 -0.25
N ALA A 26 -8.04 16.82 -0.70
CA ALA A 26 -7.63 16.67 -2.09
C ALA A 26 -7.05 15.26 -2.32
N PRO A 27 -7.41 14.56 -3.41
CA PRO A 27 -6.84 13.25 -3.72
C PRO A 27 -5.31 13.32 -3.89
N VAL A 28 -4.57 12.47 -3.18
CA VAL A 28 -3.11 12.39 -3.26
C VAL A 28 -2.63 10.95 -3.36
N SER A 29 -1.49 10.71 -3.99
CA SER A 29 -0.85 9.39 -3.97
C SER A 29 -0.21 9.12 -2.60
N PHE A 30 -0.30 7.89 -2.08
CA PHE A 30 0.45 7.50 -0.88
C PHE A 30 1.97 7.57 -1.08
N SER A 31 2.46 7.62 -2.34
CA SER A 31 3.89 7.71 -2.65
C SER A 31 4.53 9.06 -2.29
N VAL A 32 3.75 10.05 -1.85
CA VAL A 32 4.29 11.27 -1.23
C VAL A 32 4.88 11.00 0.16
N LEU A 33 4.45 9.91 0.79
CA LEU A 33 4.98 9.43 2.05
C LEU A 33 6.31 8.68 1.83
N PRO A 34 7.20 8.67 2.84
CA PRO A 34 8.44 7.90 2.78
C PRO A 34 8.15 6.39 2.69
N ILE A 35 9.05 5.69 2.00
CA ILE A 35 9.13 4.23 2.06
C ILE A 35 9.84 3.85 3.36
N GLN A 36 9.27 2.92 4.13
CA GLN A 36 9.87 2.41 5.36
C GLN A 36 10.04 0.90 5.31
N TRP A 37 11.27 0.44 5.48
CA TRP A 37 11.62 -0.99 5.45
C TRP A 37 11.81 -1.55 6.86
N SER A 38 12.38 -0.75 7.77
CA SER A 38 12.63 -1.15 9.16
C SER A 38 12.00 -0.19 10.16
N GLU A 39 11.60 -0.73 11.32
CA GLU A 39 10.93 0.03 12.38
C GLU A 39 11.82 1.13 13.00
N SER A 40 13.14 0.99 12.91
CA SER A 40 14.13 1.93 13.43
C SER A 40 14.37 3.16 12.55
N GLU A 41 13.77 3.23 11.35
CA GLU A 41 13.92 4.39 10.47
C GLU A 41 13.12 5.57 11.04
N SER A 42 13.83 6.63 11.44
CA SER A 42 13.20 7.87 11.87
C SER A 42 12.50 8.53 10.68
N LEU A 43 11.18 8.64 10.75
CA LEU A 43 10.36 9.36 9.78
C LEU A 43 10.42 10.88 10.03
N GLU A 44 11.63 11.45 10.06
CA GLU A 44 11.82 12.91 10.09
C GLU A 44 11.73 13.45 8.66
N GLY A 45 10.49 13.57 8.17
CA GLY A 45 10.13 14.12 6.87
C GLY A 45 8.84 14.93 6.94
N LYS A 46 8.58 15.74 5.91
CA LYS A 46 7.48 16.73 5.84
C LYS A 46 6.17 16.25 6.49
N LYS A 47 5.56 17.16 7.25
CA LYS A 47 4.27 17.02 7.95
C LYS A 47 3.05 16.89 7.02
N GLU A 48 3.21 16.35 5.81
CA GLU A 48 2.07 16.11 4.93
C GLU A 48 1.18 15.06 5.59
N LYS A 49 -0.02 15.48 5.99
CA LYS A 49 -1.00 14.59 6.61
C LYS A 49 -1.74 13.91 5.48
N VAL A 50 -1.54 12.61 5.36
CA VAL A 50 -2.23 11.79 4.37
C VAL A 50 -3.18 10.85 5.11
N PHE A 51 -4.42 10.77 4.64
CA PHE A 51 -5.47 9.96 5.24
C PHE A 51 -5.91 8.85 4.28
N LEU A 52 -5.87 7.62 4.76
CA LEU A 52 -6.43 6.46 4.09
C LEU A 52 -7.94 6.42 4.30
N HIS A 53 -8.69 6.37 3.22
CA HIS A 53 -10.09 5.99 3.20
C HIS A 53 -10.27 4.64 2.53
N GLY A 54 -11.23 3.84 2.96
CA GLY A 54 -11.61 2.61 2.28
C GLY A 54 -12.55 1.76 3.09
N ASN A 55 -12.58 0.47 2.76
CA ASN A 55 -13.44 -0.51 3.40
C ASN A 55 -12.61 -1.68 3.94
N ALA A 56 -12.84 -2.05 5.21
CA ALA A 56 -12.34 -3.28 5.83
C ALA A 56 -13.49 -4.29 6.02
N ASP A 57 -13.17 -5.49 6.49
CA ASP A 57 -14.14 -6.57 6.80
C ASP A 57 -15.16 -6.80 5.68
N ASN A 58 -14.66 -7.00 4.45
CA ASN A 58 -15.49 -7.22 3.26
C ASN A 58 -16.54 -6.13 2.98
N GLY A 59 -16.30 -4.89 3.41
CA GLY A 59 -17.23 -3.77 3.18
C GLY A 59 -18.04 -3.37 4.41
N LEU A 60 -17.97 -4.13 5.51
CA LEU A 60 -18.76 -3.87 6.71
C LEU A 60 -18.23 -2.66 7.50
N GLN A 61 -16.93 -2.39 7.44
CA GLN A 61 -16.31 -1.30 8.18
C GLN A 61 -15.73 -0.23 7.26
N LYS A 62 -16.08 1.03 7.49
CA LYS A 62 -15.43 2.17 6.85
C LYS A 62 -14.11 2.48 7.57
N VAL A 63 -13.06 2.67 6.79
CA VAL A 63 -11.73 3.02 7.26
C VAL A 63 -11.50 4.51 7.01
N PHE A 64 -11.02 5.21 8.04
CA PHE A 64 -10.49 6.57 7.95
C PHE A 64 -9.32 6.69 8.92
N ILE A 65 -8.09 6.60 8.41
CA ILE A 65 -6.88 6.49 9.24
C ILE A 65 -5.77 7.39 8.68
N GLN A 66 -5.14 8.18 9.54
CA GLN A 66 -3.92 8.92 9.17
C GLN A 66 -2.75 7.94 9.00
N VAL A 67 -2.04 8.04 7.88
CA VAL A 67 -0.85 7.23 7.55
C VAL A 67 0.41 8.09 7.51
N LYS A 68 1.57 7.46 7.70
CA LYS A 68 2.86 8.16 7.81
C LYS A 68 3.99 7.59 6.95
N ALA A 69 3.87 6.36 6.49
CA ALA A 69 4.84 5.70 5.61
C ALA A 69 4.16 4.62 4.78
N TRP A 70 4.87 4.07 3.81
CA TRP A 70 4.42 2.90 3.05
C TRP A 70 5.57 1.95 2.75
N ARG A 71 5.25 0.74 2.30
CA ARG A 71 6.21 -0.27 1.86
C ARG A 71 5.57 -1.20 0.84
N PHE A 72 6.39 -2.03 0.22
CA PHE A 72 5.90 -3.07 -0.66
C PHE A 72 6.71 -4.37 -0.53
N ASP A 73 6.09 -5.52 -0.68
CA ASP A 73 6.78 -6.82 -0.71
C ASP A 73 6.61 -7.46 -2.09
N ILE A 74 7.74 -7.72 -2.76
CA ILE A 74 7.81 -8.37 -4.07
C ILE A 74 8.28 -9.82 -4.00
N SER A 75 8.35 -10.42 -2.80
CA SER A 75 8.79 -11.80 -2.61
C SER A 75 7.67 -12.81 -2.87
N ASN A 76 6.42 -12.37 -2.74
CA ASN A 76 5.23 -13.22 -2.87
C ASN A 76 4.83 -13.50 -4.34
N VAL A 77 3.77 -14.29 -4.52
CA VAL A 77 3.21 -14.60 -5.84
C VAL A 77 2.82 -13.32 -6.58
N LYS A 78 2.17 -12.40 -5.88
CA LYS A 78 1.85 -11.03 -6.33
C LYS A 78 2.57 -10.01 -5.43
N PRO A 79 2.92 -8.83 -5.95
CA PRO A 79 3.42 -7.76 -5.11
C PRO A 79 2.32 -7.28 -4.16
N GLU A 80 2.70 -6.99 -2.92
CA GLU A 80 1.82 -6.42 -1.91
C GLU A 80 2.29 -5.02 -1.55
N ILE A 81 1.34 -4.10 -1.30
CA ILE A 81 1.64 -2.75 -0.82
C ILE A 81 0.99 -2.59 0.55
N SER A 82 1.71 -2.00 1.50
CA SER A 82 1.18 -1.67 2.82
C SER A 82 1.48 -0.24 3.20
N VAL A 83 0.60 0.35 3.99
CA VAL A 83 0.79 1.68 4.59
C VAL A 83 0.86 1.57 6.10
N LEU A 84 1.69 2.42 6.71
CA LEU A 84 1.86 2.49 8.14
C LEU A 84 0.93 3.55 8.69
N SER A 85 -0.01 3.15 9.54
CA SER A 85 -0.84 4.07 10.28
C SER A 85 -0.03 4.87 11.31
N LYS A 86 -0.60 5.98 11.76
CA LYS A 86 -0.01 6.79 12.82
C LYS A 86 0.17 6.01 14.13
N ASP A 87 -0.73 5.08 14.42
CA ASP A 87 -0.68 4.21 15.60
C ASP A 87 0.28 3.01 15.46
N GLY A 88 1.02 2.90 14.35
CA GLY A 88 2.10 1.93 14.18
C GLY A 88 1.69 0.60 13.57
N ARG A 89 0.46 0.47 13.07
CA ARG A 89 -0.05 -0.74 12.43
C ARG A 89 0.18 -0.71 10.91
N TRP A 90 0.64 -1.84 10.37
CA TRP A 90 0.72 -2.03 8.92
C TRP A 90 -0.62 -2.46 8.35
N ILE A 91 -1.09 -1.73 7.35
CA ILE A 91 -2.36 -1.95 6.67
C ILE A 91 -2.08 -2.37 5.24
N LYS A 92 -2.52 -3.56 4.84
CA LYS A 92 -2.37 -4.07 3.46
C LYS A 92 -3.43 -3.46 2.56
N LEU A 93 -2.98 -2.86 1.46
CA LEU A 93 -3.86 -2.30 0.44
C LEU A 93 -4.28 -3.38 -0.57
N GLN A 94 -5.59 -3.50 -0.81
CA GLN A 94 -6.16 -4.42 -1.80
C GLN A 94 -6.48 -3.69 -3.10
N LYS A 95 -7.75 -3.68 -3.53
CA LYS A 95 -8.19 -2.98 -4.74
C LYS A 95 -8.41 -1.49 -4.44
N PRO A 96 -7.83 -0.54 -5.21
CA PRO A 96 -8.15 0.88 -5.08
C PRO A 96 -9.59 1.19 -5.51
N ARG A 97 -10.08 2.36 -5.12
CA ARG A 97 -11.29 2.96 -5.69
C ARG A 97 -11.05 3.27 -7.16
N LYS A 98 -12.03 2.99 -8.03
CA LYS A 98 -11.89 3.18 -9.49
C LYS A 98 -11.42 4.58 -9.90
N SER A 99 -11.98 5.64 -9.29
CA SER A 99 -11.58 7.02 -9.58
C SER A 99 -10.18 7.40 -9.09
N TYR A 100 -9.54 6.53 -8.31
CA TYR A 100 -8.23 6.75 -7.69
C TYR A 100 -7.12 5.95 -8.40
N GLU A 101 -7.48 4.98 -9.27
CA GLU A 101 -6.53 4.13 -9.99
C GLU A 101 -5.49 4.93 -10.78
N ASP A 102 -5.91 5.99 -11.47
CA ASP A 102 -5.00 6.82 -12.27
C ASP A 102 -3.95 7.56 -11.42
N ILE A 103 -4.29 7.93 -10.19
CA ILE A 103 -3.38 8.66 -9.28
C ILE A 103 -2.20 7.78 -8.85
N ILE A 104 -2.44 6.48 -8.65
CA ILE A 104 -1.42 5.53 -8.19
C ILE A 104 -0.86 4.64 -9.30
N ARG A 105 -1.37 4.78 -10.53
CA ARG A 105 -1.03 3.94 -11.67
C ARG A 105 0.48 3.78 -11.86
N THR A 106 1.21 4.90 -11.82
CA THR A 106 2.67 4.91 -11.95
C THR A 106 3.34 4.06 -10.87
N VAL A 107 2.93 4.20 -9.61
CA VAL A 107 3.48 3.44 -8.48
C VAL A 107 3.22 1.95 -8.64
N LEU A 108 1.98 1.59 -9.03
CA LEU A 108 1.63 0.20 -9.29
C LEU A 108 2.48 -0.40 -10.42
N ILE A 109 2.63 0.30 -11.54
CA ILE A 109 3.48 -0.15 -12.66
C ILE A 109 4.92 -0.37 -12.19
N THR A 110 5.48 0.55 -11.41
CA THR A 110 6.85 0.43 -10.87
C THR A 110 7.00 -0.80 -9.98
N VAL A 111 6.09 -1.03 -9.03
CA VAL A 111 6.17 -2.18 -8.12
C VAL A 111 6.03 -3.51 -8.87
N TYR A 112 5.11 -3.59 -9.82
CA TYR A 112 4.92 -4.80 -10.64
C TYR A 112 6.09 -5.04 -11.61
N PHE A 113 6.69 -3.97 -12.15
CA PHE A 113 7.93 -4.07 -12.93
C PHE A 113 9.03 -4.71 -12.07
N MET A 114 9.27 -4.19 -10.87
CA MET A 114 10.28 -4.70 -9.95
C MET A 114 10.03 -6.17 -9.58
N HIS A 115 8.77 -6.54 -9.32
CA HIS A 115 8.38 -7.93 -9.07
C HIS A 115 8.69 -8.85 -10.24
N TYR A 116 8.34 -8.42 -11.46
CA TYR A 116 8.53 -9.23 -12.66
C TYR A 116 10.02 -9.46 -12.97
N VAL A 117 10.85 -8.42 -12.92
CA VAL A 117 12.29 -8.55 -13.21
C VAL A 117 13.02 -9.32 -12.12
N LYS A 118 12.62 -9.19 -10.84
CA LYS A 118 13.15 -10.02 -9.74
C LYS A 118 12.91 -11.51 -9.98
N LYS A 119 11.74 -11.87 -10.51
CA LYS A 119 11.40 -13.28 -10.83
C LYS A 119 12.01 -13.79 -12.13
N ASN A 120 12.36 -12.90 -13.05
CA ASN A 120 12.86 -13.25 -14.37
C ASN A 120 14.12 -12.42 -14.70
N PRO A 121 15.28 -12.71 -14.07
CA PRO A 121 16.49 -11.89 -14.21
C PRO A 121 16.96 -11.71 -15.67
N GLU A 122 16.81 -12.76 -16.49
CA GLU A 122 17.24 -12.80 -17.89
C GLU A 122 16.15 -12.32 -18.88
N THR A 123 15.10 -11.66 -18.39
CA THR A 123 13.97 -11.24 -19.23
C THR A 123 14.36 -10.11 -20.18
N SER A 124 13.71 -10.06 -21.34
CA SER A 124 13.86 -8.95 -22.28
C SER A 124 12.94 -7.78 -21.92
N ALA A 125 13.32 -6.55 -22.30
CA ALA A 125 12.46 -5.38 -22.13
C ALA A 125 11.07 -5.57 -22.78
N LYS A 126 11.01 -6.22 -23.94
CA LYS A 126 9.74 -6.54 -24.62
C LYS A 126 8.85 -7.45 -23.77
N SER A 127 9.42 -8.52 -23.21
CA SER A 127 8.71 -9.46 -22.35
C SER A 127 8.12 -8.78 -21.12
N VAL A 128 8.86 -7.82 -20.53
CA VAL A 128 8.36 -7.00 -19.42
C VAL A 128 7.15 -6.16 -19.85
N TRP A 129 7.24 -5.43 -20.97
CA TRP A 129 6.13 -4.59 -21.44
C TRP A 129 4.90 -5.40 -21.86
N ASP A 130 5.09 -6.57 -22.46
CA ASP A 130 4.01 -7.49 -22.80
C ASP A 130 3.31 -8.02 -21.54
N SER A 131 4.05 -8.22 -20.44
CA SER A 131 3.48 -8.62 -19.15
C SER A 131 2.70 -7.49 -18.49
N LEU A 132 3.29 -6.29 -18.39
CA LEU A 132 2.67 -5.13 -17.74
C LEU A 132 1.41 -4.65 -18.47
N SER A 133 1.41 -4.61 -19.80
CA SER A 133 0.25 -4.15 -20.60
C SER A 133 -0.98 -5.06 -20.49
N LYS A 134 -0.78 -6.33 -20.14
CA LYS A 134 -1.83 -7.34 -19.94
C LYS A 134 -2.29 -7.45 -18.49
N ASN A 135 -1.61 -6.77 -17.55
CA ASN A 135 -1.96 -6.85 -16.15
C ASN A 135 -3.30 -6.15 -15.88
N LYS A 136 -4.26 -6.91 -15.35
CA LYS A 136 -5.61 -6.44 -15.03
C LYS A 136 -5.64 -5.53 -13.80
N ASP A 137 -4.60 -5.57 -12.97
CA ASP A 137 -4.50 -4.73 -11.78
C ASP A 137 -4.24 -3.24 -12.13
N PHE A 138 -4.08 -2.91 -13.43
CA PHE A 138 -3.99 -1.55 -13.97
C PHE A 138 -5.21 -1.11 -14.81
N ARG A 139 -6.31 -1.87 -14.83
CA ARG A 139 -7.48 -1.62 -15.72
C ARG A 139 -8.82 -1.61 -14.98
#